data_AF-A0A6N9BZZ2-F1
#
_entry.id   AF-A0A6N9BZZ2-F1
#
_cell.length_a   1.000
_cell.length_b   1.000
_cell.length_c   1.000
_cell.angle_alpha   90.00
_cell.angle_beta   90.00
_cell.angle_gamma   90.00
#
_symmetry.space_group_name_H-M   'P 1'
#
loop_
_entity.id
_entity.type
_entity.pdbx_description
1 polymer ?
#
loop_
_entity_poly.entity_id
_entity_poly.type
_entity_poly.pdbx_seq_one_letter_code
_entity_poly.pdbx_strand_id
1 'polypeptide(L)'
;MARHRVKRSASGLRRVEVTVPAGDAALIRTAAAAFRRGGEEADRLREALAPALSTARTGMELVAFLRASPLVGEDLVFERDRSVGREADLEGLEIPE
;
A
#
# COMPACT_ATOMS: atom_id res chain seq x y z
N MET A 1 31.43 -0.64 -15.35
CA MET A 1 30.19 -0.16 -14.69
C MET A 1 28.91 -1.00 -14.97
N ALA A 2 28.92 -2.04 -15.83
CA ALA A 2 27.72 -2.83 -16.14
C ALA A 2 27.62 -4.21 -15.43
N ARG A 3 28.73 -4.80 -14.97
CA ARG A 3 28.75 -6.18 -14.43
C ARG A 3 28.28 -6.33 -12.97
N HIS A 4 28.20 -5.26 -12.18
CA HIS A 4 27.72 -5.35 -10.79
C HIS A 4 26.18 -5.33 -10.67
N ARG A 5 25.48 -4.84 -11.70
CA ARG A 5 24.01 -4.70 -11.71
C ARG A 5 23.28 -6.05 -11.82
N VAL A 6 23.85 -7.01 -12.54
CA VAL A 6 23.20 -8.29 -12.85
C VAL A 6 23.24 -9.28 -11.68
N LYS A 7 24.20 -9.15 -10.75
CA LYS A 7 24.39 -10.14 -9.68
C LYS A 7 23.46 -9.97 -8.47
N ARG A 8 22.74 -8.84 -8.35
CA ARG A 8 21.83 -8.57 -7.21
C ARG A 8 20.40 -9.06 -7.40
N SER A 9 19.92 -9.25 -8.64
CA SER A 9 18.59 -9.84 -8.86
C SER A 9 18.52 -11.31 -8.47
N ALA A 10 19.65 -12.02 -8.45
CA ALA A 10 19.74 -13.43 -8.05
C ALA A 10 19.63 -13.67 -6.53
N SER A 11 19.71 -12.63 -5.69
CA SER A 11 19.67 -12.77 -4.22
C SER A 11 18.38 -12.28 -3.56
N GLY A 12 17.36 -11.89 -4.35
CA GLY A 12 16.11 -11.33 -3.82
C GLY A 12 16.23 -9.95 -3.13
N LEU A 13 17.39 -9.30 -3.18
CA LEU A 13 17.62 -8.01 -2.54
C LEU A 13 17.42 -6.85 -3.54
N ARG A 14 16.61 -5.86 -3.16
CA ARG A 14 16.45 -4.60 -3.92
C ARG A 14 17.10 -3.45 -3.18
N ARG A 15 17.75 -2.54 -3.92
CA ARG A 15 18.26 -1.27 -3.37
C ARG A 15 17.10 -0.28 -3.33
N VAL A 16 16.93 0.38 -2.18
CA VAL A 16 15.96 1.45 -1.96
C VAL A 16 16.72 2.66 -1.43
N GLU A 17 16.48 3.83 -2.01
CA GLU A 17 17.04 5.11 -1.56
C GLU A 17 15.89 5.96 -1.03
N VAL A 18 16.05 6.50 0.18
CA VAL A 18 15.00 7.27 0.87
C VAL A 18 15.60 8.51 1.52
N THR A 19 14.81 9.58 1.57
CA THR A 19 15.12 10.83 2.28
C THR A 19 14.19 10.94 3.47
N VAL A 20 14.74 11.11 4.67
CA VAL A 20 13.98 11.12 5.93
C VAL A 20 14.55 12.14 6.91
N PRO A 21 13.79 12.57 7.93
CA PRO A 21 14.33 13.39 9.01
C PRO A 21 15.56 12.75 9.66
N ALA A 22 16.52 13.58 10.08
CA ALA A 22 17.78 13.10 10.63
C ALA A 22 17.58 12.19 11.86
N GLY A 23 16.56 12.45 12.68
CA GLY A 23 16.20 11.64 13.84
C GLY A 23 15.79 10.21 13.49
N ASP A 24 15.18 10.01 12.32
CA ASP A 24 14.62 8.71 11.92
C ASP A 24 15.62 7.85 11.15
N ALA A 25 16.73 8.44 10.69
CA ALA A 25 17.71 7.76 9.86
C ALA A 25 18.33 6.53 10.55
N ALA A 26 18.53 6.60 11.87
CA ALA A 26 19.03 5.46 12.64
C ALA A 26 18.00 4.33 12.72
N LEU A 27 16.72 4.66 13.00
CA LEU A 27 15.63 3.70 13.09
C LEU A 27 15.43 2.94 11.78
N ILE A 28 15.42 3.64 10.64
CA ILE A 28 15.23 3.03 9.32
C ILE A 28 16.40 2.12 8.95
N ARG A 29 17.64 2.51 9.27
CA ARG A 29 18.81 1.65 9.05
C ARG A 29 18.72 0.36 9.86
N THR A 30 18.27 0.44 11.11
CA THR A 30 18.09 -0.72 11.99
C THR A 30 16.98 -1.64 11.50
N ALA A 31 15.83 -1.09 11.11
CA ALA A 31 14.73 -1.87 10.51
C ALA A 31 15.19 -2.59 9.23
N ALA A 32 15.90 -1.88 8.34
CA ALA A 32 16.47 -2.48 7.13
C ALA A 32 17.49 -3.59 7.43
N ALA A 33 18.25 -3.47 8.53
CA ALA A 33 19.17 -4.52 8.96
C ALA A 33 18.43 -5.76 9.47
N ALA A 34 17.36 -5.59 10.27
CA ALA A 34 16.51 -6.67 10.72
C ALA A 34 15.86 -7.41 9.53
N PHE A 35 15.31 -6.68 8.55
CA PHE A 35 14.75 -7.30 7.34
C PHE A 35 15.77 -8.05 6.50
N ARG A 36 17.04 -7.58 6.44
CA ARG A 36 18.12 -8.31 5.75
C ARG A 36 18.51 -9.60 6.47
N ARG A 37 18.44 -9.65 7.80
CA ARG A 37 18.72 -10.86 8.59
C ARG A 37 17.61 -11.90 8.45
N GLY A 38 16.36 -11.45 8.30
CA GLY A 38 15.20 -12.33 8.24
C GLY A 38 14.87 -12.98 9.58
N GLY A 39 13.99 -14.00 9.55
CA GLY A 39 13.52 -14.72 10.73
C GLY A 39 12.46 -13.98 11.54
N GLU A 40 12.15 -14.50 12.73
CA GLU A 40 11.01 -14.07 13.55
C GLU A 40 11.03 -12.58 13.93
N GLU A 41 12.21 -11.98 14.10
CA GLU A 41 12.33 -10.54 14.36
C GLU A 41 11.84 -9.73 13.14
N ALA A 42 12.23 -10.15 11.94
CA ALA A 42 11.81 -9.50 10.71
C ALA A 42 10.31 -9.71 10.45
N ASP A 43 9.78 -10.89 10.75
CA ASP A 43 8.36 -11.21 10.57
C ASP A 43 7.49 -10.38 11.51
N ARG A 44 7.84 -10.32 12.80
CA ARG A 44 7.18 -9.44 13.78
C ARG A 44 7.23 -7.96 13.38
N LEU A 45 8.38 -7.51 12.86
CA LEU A 45 8.51 -6.14 12.34
C LEU A 45 7.57 -5.88 11.14
N ARG A 46 7.39 -6.85 10.23
CA ARG A 46 6.44 -6.70 9.12
C ARG A 46 4.99 -6.65 9.62
N GLU A 47 4.63 -7.53 10.55
CA GLU A 47 3.28 -7.56 11.13
C GLU A 47 2.94 -6.27 11.90
N ALA A 48 3.91 -5.70 12.63
CA ALA A 48 3.71 -4.47 13.37
C ALA A 48 3.68 -3.23 12.46
N LEU A 49 4.54 -3.18 11.43
CA LEU A 49 4.65 -2.02 10.54
C LEU A 49 3.62 -2.01 9.42
N ALA A 50 3.19 -3.16 8.90
CA ALA A 50 2.29 -3.21 7.75
C ALA A 50 0.94 -2.48 8.00
N PRO A 51 0.28 -2.62 9.17
CA PRO A 51 -0.95 -1.87 9.46
C PRO A 51 -0.69 -0.36 9.65
N ALA A 52 0.45 0.00 10.26
CA ALA A 52 0.79 1.39 10.53
C ALA A 52 1.25 2.17 9.30
N LEU A 53 1.83 1.46 8.32
CA LEU A 53 2.29 2.00 7.03
C LEU A 53 1.29 1.73 5.89
N SER A 54 0.21 0.99 6.17
CA SER A 54 -0.92 0.76 5.29
C SER A 54 -1.70 2.06 5.10
N THR A 55 -1.19 2.95 4.27
CA THR A 55 -2.07 3.81 3.49
C THR A 55 -2.64 2.99 2.35
N ALA A 56 -3.77 2.31 2.58
CA ALA A 56 -4.56 1.77 1.48
C ALA A 56 -5.07 2.95 0.63
N ARG A 57 -4.27 3.35 -0.36
CA ARG A 57 -4.59 4.41 -1.33
C ARG A 57 -3.95 4.18 -2.69
N THR A 58 -3.52 2.96 -3.00
CA THR A 58 -3.11 2.65 -4.38
C THR A 58 -4.24 1.93 -5.11
N GLY A 59 -4.54 2.36 -6.35
CA GLY A 59 -5.60 1.76 -7.16
C GLY A 59 -5.44 0.25 -7.37
N MET A 60 -4.23 -0.29 -7.21
CA MET A 60 -3.96 -1.73 -7.24
C MET A 60 -4.63 -2.50 -6.10
N GLU A 61 -4.68 -1.94 -4.89
CA GLU A 61 -5.32 -2.58 -3.74
C GLU A 61 -6.84 -2.52 -3.87
N LEU A 62 -7.37 -1.43 -4.40
CA LEU A 62 -8.79 -1.33 -4.76
C LEU A 62 -9.15 -2.35 -5.85
N VAL A 63 -8.30 -2.53 -6.86
CA VAL A 63 -8.47 -3.55 -7.90
C VAL A 63 -8.38 -4.97 -7.30
N ALA A 64 -7.46 -5.22 -6.37
CA ALA A 64 -7.35 -6.51 -5.69
C ALA A 64 -8.59 -6.80 -4.84
N PHE A 65 -9.10 -5.80 -4.12
CA PHE A 65 -10.35 -5.88 -3.36
C PHE A 65 -11.56 -6.16 -4.26
N LEU A 66 -11.71 -5.40 -5.36
CA LEU A 66 -12.80 -5.61 -6.32
C LEU A 66 -12.74 -7.00 -6.98
N ARG A 67 -11.53 -7.52 -7.22
CA ARG A 67 -11.34 -8.88 -7.76
C ARG A 67 -11.61 -9.99 -6.73
N ALA A 68 -11.40 -9.71 -5.45
CA ALA A 68 -11.74 -10.62 -4.36
C ALA A 68 -13.21 -10.54 -3.94
N SER A 69 -13.98 -9.61 -4.52
CA SER A 69 -15.41 -9.48 -4.26
C SER A 69 -16.15 -10.73 -4.75
N PRO A 70 -17.17 -11.20 -4.00
CA PRO A 70 -18.06 -12.27 -4.46
C PRO A 70 -18.86 -11.91 -5.73
N LEU A 71 -18.78 -10.66 -6.18
CA LEU A 71 -19.40 -10.16 -7.41
C LEU A 71 -18.49 -10.32 -8.65
N VAL A 72 -17.32 -10.95 -8.52
CA VAL A 72 -16.41 -11.14 -9.67
C VAL A 72 -17.05 -12.09 -10.68
N GLY A 73 -17.22 -11.61 -11.92
CA GLY A 73 -17.84 -12.40 -13.00
C GLY A 73 -19.37 -12.41 -13.02
N GLU A 74 -20.01 -11.70 -12.09
CA GLU A 74 -21.46 -11.50 -12.10
C GLU A 74 -21.84 -10.40 -13.10
N ASP A 75 -22.79 -10.68 -13.98
CA ASP A 75 -23.43 -9.66 -14.81
C ASP A 75 -24.42 -8.87 -13.96
N LEU A 76 -23.95 -7.76 -13.42
CA LEU A 76 -24.76 -6.88 -12.60
C LEU A 76 -25.76 -6.12 -13.48
N VAL A 77 -27.01 -6.57 -13.49
CA VAL A 77 -28.11 -5.85 -14.13
C VAL A 77 -28.60 -4.77 -13.19
N PHE A 78 -28.07 -3.56 -13.35
CA PHE A 78 -28.56 -2.38 -12.65
C PHE A 78 -29.63 -1.69 -13.47
N GLU A 79 -30.81 -1.47 -12.88
CA GLU A 79 -31.75 -0.49 -13.41
C GLU A 79 -31.34 0.88 -12.88
N ARG A 80 -31.02 1.81 -13.79
CA ARG A 80 -30.68 3.17 -13.41
C ARG A 80 -31.91 3.81 -12.80
N ASP A 81 -31.84 4.16 -11.52
CA ASP A 81 -32.87 4.96 -10.88
C ASP A 81 -32.98 6.31 -11.61
N ARG A 82 -34.19 6.61 -12.08
CA ARG A 82 -34.56 7.87 -12.73
C ARG A 82 -35.44 8.74 -11.84
N SER A 83 -35.59 8.38 -10.57
CA SER A 83 -36.27 9.20 -9.60
C SER A 83 -35.63 10.59 -9.53
N VAL A 84 -36.46 11.60 -9.26
CA VAL A 84 -35.96 12.95 -9.03
C VAL A 84 -35.12 12.88 -7.76
N GLY A 85 -33.83 13.21 -7.89
CA GLY A 85 -32.91 13.20 -6.76
C GLY A 85 -33.45 14.03 -5.61
N ARG A 86 -33.25 13.57 -4.37
CA ARG A 86 -33.56 14.38 -3.19
C ARG A 86 -32.58 15.56 -3.12
N GLU A 87 -33.07 16.69 -2.63
CA GLU A 87 -32.21 17.81 -2.29
C GLU A 87 -31.22 17.35 -1.22
N ALA A 88 -29.92 17.41 -1.54
CA ALA A 88 -28.86 17.08 -0.61
C ALA A 88 -28.43 18.38 0.07
N ASP A 89 -28.62 18.44 1.38
CA ASP A 89 -28.00 19.48 2.20
C ASP A 89 -26.49 19.21 2.27
N LEU A 90 -25.72 20.08 1.62
CA LEU A 90 -24.25 20.00 1.58
C LEU A 90 -23.61 20.91 2.63
N GLU A 91 -24.40 21.55 3.50
CA GLU A 91 -23.87 22.36 4.59
C GLU A 91 -23.09 21.47 5.58
N GLY A 92 -21.76 21.54 5.49
CA GLY A 92 -20.83 20.80 6.34
C GLY A 92 -19.96 19.77 5.64
N LEU A 93 -20.09 19.59 4.32
CA LEU A 93 -19.15 18.77 3.56
C LEU A 93 -17.88 19.57 3.25
N GLU A 94 -16.96 19.63 4.24
CA GLU A 94 -15.59 20.09 4.02
C GLU A 94 -14.94 19.17 2.98
N ILE A 95 -14.72 19.67 1.77
CA ILE A 95 -13.92 19.01 0.76
C ILE A 95 -12.47 19.40 1.05
N PRO A 96 -11.62 18.49 1.55
CA PRO A 96 -10.21 18.81 1.76
C PRO A 96 -9.51 18.90 0.40
N GLU A 97 -8.72 19.96 0.23
CA GLU A 97 -7.81 20.16 -0.92
C GLU A 97 -6.75 19.05 -1.05
#